data_AF-A0A0D2C1U6-F1
#
_entry.id   AF-A0A0D2C1U6-F1
#
_cell.length_a   1.000
_cell.length_b   1.000
_cell.length_c   1.000
_cell.angle_alpha   90.00
_cell.angle_beta   90.00
_cell.angle_gamma   90.00
#
_symmetry.space_group_name_H-M   'P 1'
#
loop_
_entity.id
_entity.type
_entity.pdbx_description
1 polymer ?
#
loop_
_entity_poly.entity_id
_entity_poly.type
_entity_poly.pdbx_seq_one_letter_code
_entity_poly.pdbx_strand_id
1 'polypeptide(L)'
;MVVQPSRIVFERRLPTEARREQEDWGGLSDARARRRLQNRLNQRSYRRRRAAERAARRASAACSPHKPVPLAPREPVPTAHQKGKVIETASKRDAPCPENPLGRVQVDLCSQTVLQQITSPVPGCAVLLSNPQVRRVHHYALTTLWPSFRHHSLETDESLTSAFFHLSMVDDLLLNSFVWTAALVMSMHLPQTAVDNDAVMFTCQNRAVQSIREHIERNEISDSVIFAVLGLTIRDTNPRVAMQERGDDCFGGFDPPLRSLGWIQYFSHFRWTPSHIRAAKSLVAARGGLQHITTPGVAEQIQSTDILQASLSLGRPHFALCRLYQHVLDNHVRMIRPPRERLDEAFPALGDVDFKDLLLDMRMYCRDLDRVAAESGVSVSDDDADLVPASVAWETHVYRNLIQYRLLRLPRYESPEEELCRLGAMVFSYGVIFPVARPEPLRALAKQLRTALEDYVFCPSMAKDDDATMLGENEAEERVDADADAAVPTNAPSPPVAFLLWLAVLGAMASKNTDDGPFFLNLVSTWSTRLGVVRFARLRALMRSFLWLERACDKGAFGVWTTIRAGIVDDDDGDDNGGVASRGLGLEKADGRPNAPLLEQQKDGVGGSLHLMSLICAG
;
A
#
# COMPACT_ATOMS: atom_id res chain seq x y z
N MET A 1 14.66 -23.22 -45.71
CA MET A 1 14.32 -21.78 -45.77
C MET A 1 14.46 -21.22 -44.36
N VAL A 2 15.38 -20.27 -44.16
CA VAL A 2 15.67 -19.65 -42.86
C VAL A 2 14.60 -18.59 -42.60
N VAL A 3 13.78 -18.80 -41.57
CA VAL A 3 12.73 -17.87 -41.14
C VAL A 3 13.37 -16.76 -40.30
N GLN A 4 13.23 -15.51 -40.76
CA GLN A 4 13.67 -14.34 -40.01
C GLN A 4 12.77 -14.11 -38.78
N PRO A 5 13.32 -13.72 -37.62
CA PRO A 5 12.52 -13.29 -36.48
C PRO A 5 11.82 -11.96 -36.81
N SER A 6 10.52 -11.92 -36.52
CA SER A 6 9.62 -10.79 -36.73
C SER A 6 10.14 -9.54 -36.02
N ARG A 7 10.25 -8.47 -36.80
CA ARG A 7 10.74 -7.16 -36.39
C ARG A 7 9.65 -6.46 -35.60
N ILE A 8 9.88 -6.29 -34.30
CA ILE A 8 9.03 -5.57 -33.35
C ILE A 8 8.74 -4.15 -33.88
N VAL A 9 7.48 -3.87 -34.21
CA VAL A 9 6.99 -2.51 -34.48
C VAL A 9 6.41 -1.99 -33.18
N PHE A 10 7.25 -1.30 -32.39
CA PHE A 10 6.76 -0.40 -31.34
C PHE A 10 5.97 0.72 -32.02
N GLU A 11 4.66 0.78 -31.82
CA GLU A 11 3.92 2.01 -32.07
C GLU A 11 4.39 3.06 -31.07
N ARG A 12 5.23 3.97 -31.58
CA ARG A 12 5.89 5.04 -30.85
C ARG A 12 4.88 6.14 -30.53
N ARG A 13 4.51 6.30 -29.26
CA ARG A 13 4.41 7.66 -28.71
C ARG A 13 5.81 8.07 -28.25
N LEU A 14 6.33 9.14 -28.83
CA LEU A 14 7.66 9.68 -28.54
C LEU A 14 7.71 10.18 -27.08
N PRO A 15 8.77 9.84 -26.31
CA PRO A 15 8.99 10.42 -24.99
C PRO A 15 9.16 11.94 -25.06
N THR A 16 8.44 12.66 -24.20
CA THR A 16 8.43 14.13 -24.05
C THR A 16 9.81 14.70 -23.68
N GLU A 17 10.71 13.87 -23.15
CA GLU A 17 12.02 14.23 -22.57
C GLU A 17 13.15 14.49 -23.60
N ALA A 18 12.86 14.41 -24.90
CA ALA A 18 13.82 14.82 -25.93
C ALA A 18 13.78 16.33 -26.23
N ARG A 19 12.84 17.08 -25.64
CA ARG A 19 12.62 18.52 -25.88
C ARG A 19 13.54 19.38 -25.02
N ARG A 20 14.24 20.33 -25.66
CA ARG A 20 14.73 21.55 -24.98
C ARG A 20 13.62 22.62 -25.08
N GLU A 21 13.56 23.59 -24.17
CA GLU A 21 12.55 24.68 -24.18
C GLU A 21 12.49 25.43 -25.51
N GLN A 22 13.60 25.51 -26.25
CA GLN A 22 13.69 26.16 -27.57
C GLN A 22 13.17 25.30 -28.73
N GLU A 23 12.71 24.07 -28.45
CA GLU A 23 12.22 23.09 -29.43
C GLU A 23 10.74 22.73 -29.15
N ASP A 24 9.96 23.65 -28.55
CA ASP A 24 8.51 23.51 -28.43
C ASP A 24 7.82 23.86 -29.77
N TRP A 25 6.88 23.02 -30.19
CA TRP A 25 6.10 23.19 -31.42
C TRP A 25 4.61 23.44 -31.16
N GLY A 26 4.23 23.64 -29.89
CA GLY A 26 2.93 24.15 -29.48
C GLY A 26 2.72 25.60 -29.96
N GLY A 27 2.57 25.78 -31.27
CA GLY A 27 2.38 27.10 -31.90
C GLY A 27 2.83 27.20 -33.36
N LEU A 28 3.46 26.17 -33.95
CA LEU A 28 3.98 26.22 -35.32
C LEU A 28 2.95 25.77 -36.38
N SER A 29 2.40 26.74 -37.12
CA SER A 29 1.41 26.52 -38.19
C SER A 29 1.99 25.87 -39.46
N ASP A 30 3.30 26.00 -39.72
CA ASP A 30 3.96 25.43 -40.91
C ASP A 30 4.28 23.92 -40.73
N ALA A 31 3.65 23.10 -41.57
CA ALA A 31 3.82 21.64 -41.60
C ALA A 31 5.24 21.18 -41.99
N ARG A 32 5.95 21.97 -42.82
CA ARG A 32 7.30 21.60 -43.28
C ARG A 32 8.33 21.82 -42.18
N ALA A 33 8.18 22.89 -41.39
CA ALA A 33 8.97 23.15 -40.18
C ALA A 33 8.77 22.06 -39.11
N ARG A 34 7.51 21.63 -38.88
CA ARG A 34 7.18 20.54 -37.94
C ARG A 34 7.86 19.22 -38.31
N ARG A 35 7.81 18.81 -39.59
CA ARG A 35 8.49 17.58 -40.06
C ARG A 35 10.00 17.64 -39.89
N ARG A 36 10.63 18.81 -40.10
CA ARG A 36 12.08 18.98 -39.89
C ARG A 36 12.47 18.82 -38.43
N LEU A 37 11.73 19.44 -37.50
CA LEU A 37 11.98 19.28 -36.05
C LEU A 37 11.78 17.83 -35.61
N GLN A 38 10.68 17.21 -36.06
CA GLN A 38 10.37 15.81 -35.73
C GLN A 38 11.47 14.85 -36.21
N ASN A 39 11.98 15.03 -37.43
CA ASN A 39 13.07 14.22 -37.95
C ASN A 39 14.38 14.44 -37.18
N ARG A 40 14.66 15.68 -36.76
CA ARG A 40 15.85 16.00 -35.96
C ARG A 40 15.81 15.32 -34.58
N LEU A 41 14.65 15.31 -33.94
CA LEU A 41 14.45 14.63 -32.64
C LEU A 41 14.52 13.11 -32.78
N ASN A 42 13.91 12.55 -33.82
CA ASN A 42 14.01 11.13 -34.14
C ASN A 42 15.47 10.71 -34.35
N GLN A 43 16.26 11.51 -35.07
CA GLN A 43 17.70 11.25 -35.25
C GLN A 43 18.48 11.35 -33.93
N ARG A 44 18.17 12.31 -33.05
CA ARG A 44 18.84 12.46 -31.75
C ARG A 44 18.52 11.30 -30.80
N SER A 45 17.24 10.89 -30.74
CA SER A 45 16.79 9.71 -29.98
C SER A 45 17.46 8.43 -30.49
N TYR A 46 17.54 8.26 -31.82
CA TYR A 46 18.23 7.13 -32.44
C TYR A 46 19.72 7.08 -32.08
N ARG A 47 20.43 8.23 -32.14
CA ARG A 47 21.86 8.32 -31.78
C ARG A 47 22.11 7.98 -30.31
N ARG A 48 21.26 8.47 -29.38
CA ARG A 48 21.35 8.15 -27.95
C ARG A 48 21.14 6.67 -27.69
N ARG A 49 20.12 6.06 -28.30
CA ARG A 49 19.85 4.62 -28.20
C ARG A 49 21.05 3.79 -28.67
N ARG A 50 21.65 4.15 -29.81
CA ARG A 50 22.85 3.47 -30.34
C ARG A 50 24.12 3.74 -29.53
N ALA A 51 24.18 4.83 -28.76
CA ALA A 51 25.27 5.07 -27.82
C ALA A 51 25.13 4.20 -26.56
N ALA A 52 23.92 4.12 -25.99
CA ALA A 52 23.61 3.26 -24.86
C ALA A 52 23.83 1.77 -25.19
N GLU A 53 23.38 1.31 -26.36
CA GLU A 53 23.61 -0.08 -26.82
C GLU A 53 25.11 -0.39 -26.95
N ARG A 54 25.92 0.56 -27.44
CA ARG A 54 27.37 0.41 -27.52
C ARG A 54 28.05 0.42 -26.16
N ALA A 55 27.57 1.22 -25.21
CA ALA A 55 28.06 1.24 -23.84
C ALA A 55 27.76 -0.08 -23.12
N ALA A 56 26.52 -0.60 -23.27
CA ALA A 56 26.12 -1.90 -22.71
C ALA A 56 26.98 -3.05 -23.28
N ARG A 57 27.20 -3.09 -24.61
CA ARG A 57 28.08 -4.09 -25.22
C ARG A 57 29.53 -4.01 -24.74
N ARG A 58 30.05 -2.80 -24.48
CA ARG A 58 31.39 -2.61 -23.91
C ARG A 58 31.46 -3.09 -22.45
N ALA A 59 30.42 -2.84 -21.66
CA ALA A 59 30.32 -3.33 -20.29
C ALA A 59 30.26 -4.88 -20.24
N SER A 60 29.49 -5.50 -21.12
CA SER A 60 29.41 -6.97 -21.22
C SER A 60 30.70 -7.61 -21.72
N ALA A 61 31.46 -6.94 -22.58
CA ALA A 61 32.75 -7.43 -23.07
C ALA A 61 33.89 -7.32 -22.04
N ALA A 62 33.72 -6.52 -20.98
CA ALA A 62 34.69 -6.35 -19.91
C ALA A 62 34.60 -7.44 -18.81
N CYS A 63 33.54 -8.26 -18.79
CA CYS A 63 33.41 -9.40 -17.89
C CYS A 63 33.85 -10.70 -18.59
N SER A 64 35.05 -11.18 -18.27
CA SER A 64 35.49 -12.53 -18.65
C SER A 64 34.89 -13.57 -17.69
N PRO A 65 34.58 -14.82 -18.12
CA PRO A 65 34.00 -15.83 -17.24
C PRO A 65 35.00 -16.24 -16.15
N HIS A 66 34.66 -15.97 -14.89
CA HIS A 66 35.39 -16.49 -13.74
C HIS A 66 35.32 -18.03 -13.71
N LYS A 67 36.48 -18.69 -13.66
CA LYS A 67 36.57 -20.12 -13.30
C LYS A 67 36.08 -20.31 -11.85
N PRO A 68 35.39 -21.43 -11.54
CA PRO A 68 35.01 -21.77 -10.17
C PRO A 68 36.26 -21.89 -9.28
N VAL A 69 36.24 -21.20 -8.14
CA VAL A 69 37.27 -21.30 -7.10
C VAL A 69 37.03 -22.59 -6.30
N PRO A 70 38.04 -23.49 -6.15
CA PRO A 70 37.89 -24.66 -5.30
C PRO A 70 37.86 -24.26 -3.82
N LEU A 71 36.94 -24.87 -3.06
CA LEU A 71 36.87 -24.74 -1.60
C LEU A 71 38.14 -25.29 -0.95
N ALA A 72 38.72 -24.51 -0.02
CA ALA A 72 39.94 -24.89 0.71
C ALA A 72 39.72 -26.13 1.61
N PRO A 73 40.73 -27.02 1.75
CA PRO A 73 40.64 -28.18 2.64
C PRO A 73 40.69 -27.77 4.12
N ARG A 74 39.88 -28.44 4.96
CA ARG A 74 39.92 -28.31 6.41
C ARG A 74 41.17 -28.99 6.98
N GLU A 75 41.94 -28.26 7.79
CA GLU A 75 43.01 -28.84 8.61
C GLU A 75 42.45 -29.64 9.80
N PRO A 76 43.09 -30.76 10.19
CA PRO A 76 42.70 -31.56 11.33
C PRO A 76 43.26 -31.00 12.65
N VAL A 77 42.40 -30.91 13.67
CA VAL A 77 42.78 -30.60 15.06
C VAL A 77 43.32 -31.88 15.73
N PRO A 78 44.50 -31.86 16.39
CA PRO A 78 45.00 -33.01 17.15
C PRO A 78 44.48 -33.04 18.59
N THR A 79 44.23 -34.25 19.08
CA THR A 79 43.81 -34.56 20.45
C THR A 79 44.98 -34.84 21.40
N ALA A 80 44.77 -34.38 22.65
CA ALA A 80 45.13 -34.99 23.93
C ALA A 80 46.56 -34.88 24.52
N HIS A 81 46.61 -34.20 25.68
CA HIS A 81 46.95 -34.70 27.03
C HIS A 81 48.17 -34.15 27.80
N GLN A 82 47.83 -33.66 29.02
CA GLN A 82 48.47 -33.87 30.34
C GLN A 82 49.69 -33.01 30.76
N LYS A 83 49.52 -32.13 31.78
CA LYS A 83 49.80 -32.44 33.22
C LYS A 83 49.71 -31.21 34.15
N GLY A 84 48.97 -31.39 35.26
CA GLY A 84 49.20 -30.82 36.61
C GLY A 84 48.78 -29.36 36.86
N LYS A 85 48.38 -28.91 38.06
CA LYS A 85 48.04 -29.53 39.37
C LYS A 85 47.57 -28.36 40.28
N VAL A 86 46.33 -28.43 40.82
CA VAL A 86 45.87 -27.97 42.18
C VAL A 86 45.92 -26.42 42.44
N ILE A 87 44.86 -25.71 42.86
CA ILE A 87 44.17 -25.68 44.17
C ILE A 87 42.76 -25.04 44.06
N GLU A 88 41.86 -25.56 44.91
CA GLU A 88 40.53 -25.17 45.43
C GLU A 88 40.16 -23.67 45.43
N THR A 89 38.89 -23.24 45.34
CA THR A 89 37.80 -23.48 46.32
C THR A 89 36.38 -23.29 45.75
N ALA A 90 35.47 -24.22 46.12
CA ALA A 90 34.07 -24.07 46.60
C ALA A 90 33.10 -23.09 45.87
N SER A 91 31.80 -23.38 45.62
CA SER A 91 30.89 -24.40 46.15
C SER A 91 29.53 -24.33 45.41
N LYS A 92 29.03 -25.52 44.99
CA LYS A 92 27.63 -26.03 44.94
C LYS A 92 26.58 -25.33 44.03
N ARG A 93 25.64 -26.00 43.36
CA ARG A 93 25.33 -27.42 43.06
C ARG A 93 24.21 -27.45 41.99
N ASP A 94 24.37 -28.33 41.00
CA ASP A 94 23.44 -29.33 40.44
C ASP A 94 22.02 -28.88 39.96
N ALA A 95 21.71 -28.77 38.65
CA ALA A 95 21.54 -29.77 37.56
C ALA A 95 20.19 -30.56 37.61
N PRO A 96 19.69 -31.18 36.52
CA PRO A 96 19.64 -30.79 35.09
C PRO A 96 18.27 -31.09 34.41
N CYS A 97 18.03 -30.60 33.19
CA CYS A 97 17.08 -31.21 32.24
C CYS A 97 17.68 -31.30 30.82
N PRO A 98 17.33 -32.34 30.04
CA PRO A 98 18.18 -32.89 29.00
C PRO A 98 18.02 -32.19 27.64
N GLU A 99 19.15 -32.09 26.93
CA GLU A 99 19.22 -31.75 25.51
C GLU A 99 19.01 -32.99 24.63
N ASN A 100 18.24 -32.81 23.55
CA ASN A 100 18.46 -33.22 22.15
C ASN A 100 17.13 -33.56 21.45
N PRO A 101 17.04 -33.62 20.10
CA PRO A 101 17.83 -32.95 19.06
C PRO A 101 16.93 -32.46 17.89
N LEU A 102 17.25 -31.34 17.21
CA LEU A 102 16.74 -31.11 15.85
C LEU A 102 17.90 -30.68 14.94
N GLY A 103 18.31 -31.65 14.11
CA GLY A 103 19.25 -31.44 13.03
C GLY A 103 18.69 -30.46 11.99
N ARG A 104 19.58 -29.70 11.37
CA ARG A 104 19.29 -28.94 10.15
C ARG A 104 18.78 -29.90 9.07
N VAL A 105 17.49 -29.82 8.78
CA VAL A 105 16.90 -30.45 7.59
C VAL A 105 17.23 -29.56 6.39
N GLN A 106 17.98 -30.11 5.45
CA GLN A 106 18.26 -29.48 4.16
C GLN A 106 17.03 -29.66 3.27
N VAL A 107 16.40 -28.54 2.90
CA VAL A 107 15.20 -28.51 2.06
C VAL A 107 15.62 -28.52 0.59
N ASP A 108 15.08 -29.45 -0.21
CA ASP A 108 15.36 -29.52 -1.64
C ASP A 108 14.47 -28.53 -2.42
N LEU A 109 15.08 -27.45 -2.89
CA LEU A 109 14.41 -26.43 -3.68
C LEU A 109 14.40 -26.84 -5.15
N CYS A 110 13.26 -27.31 -5.65
CA CYS A 110 13.14 -27.68 -7.07
C CYS A 110 12.91 -26.42 -7.93
N SER A 111 13.77 -26.17 -8.92
CA SER A 111 13.54 -25.12 -9.91
C SER A 111 12.50 -25.64 -10.91
N GLN A 112 11.29 -25.07 -10.94
CA GLN A 112 10.32 -25.44 -11.95
C GLN A 112 10.74 -24.90 -13.33
N THR A 113 10.46 -25.74 -14.32
CA THR A 113 10.80 -25.60 -15.73
C THR A 113 10.26 -24.31 -16.31
N VAL A 114 11.14 -23.57 -17.00
CA VAL A 114 10.76 -22.55 -18.01
C VAL A 114 9.58 -23.09 -18.81
N LEU A 115 8.51 -22.29 -18.94
CA LEU A 115 7.34 -22.50 -19.80
C LEU A 115 7.76 -23.07 -21.17
N GLN A 116 7.93 -24.39 -21.26
CA GLN A 116 8.14 -25.10 -22.50
C GLN A 116 6.75 -25.35 -23.09
N GLN A 117 6.58 -24.88 -24.32
CA GLN A 117 5.43 -25.05 -25.22
C GLN A 117 4.44 -26.15 -24.79
N ILE A 118 3.37 -25.74 -24.12
CA ILE A 118 2.29 -26.62 -23.66
C ILE A 118 1.44 -27.01 -24.88
N THR A 119 1.36 -28.30 -25.20
CA THR A 119 0.52 -28.82 -26.29
C THR A 119 -0.77 -29.49 -25.83
N SER A 120 -1.03 -29.67 -24.52
CA SER A 120 -2.33 -30.17 -24.00
C SER A 120 -2.53 -29.85 -22.51
N PRO A 121 -3.77 -29.55 -22.04
CA PRO A 121 -4.08 -29.42 -20.61
C PRO A 121 -3.85 -30.74 -19.86
N VAL A 122 -3.50 -30.64 -18.58
CA VAL A 122 -3.33 -31.81 -17.71
C VAL A 122 -4.72 -32.44 -17.43
N PRO A 123 -4.88 -33.78 -17.48
CA PRO A 123 -6.18 -34.43 -17.33
C PRO A 123 -6.95 -34.02 -16.07
N GLY A 124 -6.27 -33.80 -14.94
CA GLY A 124 -6.87 -33.36 -13.67
C GLY A 124 -7.57 -31.99 -13.78
N CYS A 125 -6.90 -31.01 -14.38
CA CYS A 125 -7.43 -29.66 -14.56
C CYS A 125 -8.65 -29.64 -15.49
N ALA A 126 -8.60 -30.42 -16.58
CA ALA A 126 -9.73 -30.55 -17.50
C ALA A 126 -10.96 -31.17 -16.82
N VAL A 127 -10.77 -32.18 -15.96
CA VAL A 127 -11.85 -32.79 -15.17
C VAL A 127 -12.43 -31.77 -14.18
N LEU A 128 -11.60 -30.99 -13.47
CA LEU A 128 -12.10 -29.99 -12.53
C LEU A 128 -12.91 -28.89 -13.24
N LEU A 129 -12.42 -28.39 -14.38
CA LEU A 129 -13.10 -27.39 -15.22
C LEU A 129 -14.35 -27.93 -15.95
N SER A 130 -14.56 -29.26 -15.96
CA SER A 130 -15.81 -29.85 -16.45
C SER A 130 -17.00 -29.51 -15.56
N ASN A 131 -16.76 -29.22 -14.27
CA ASN A 131 -17.78 -28.78 -13.33
C ASN A 131 -18.23 -27.34 -13.67
N PRO A 132 -19.54 -27.10 -13.91
CA PRO A 132 -20.04 -25.79 -14.32
C PRO A 132 -19.85 -24.71 -13.25
N GLN A 133 -19.90 -25.06 -11.97
CA GLN A 133 -19.72 -24.08 -10.88
C GLN A 133 -18.27 -23.64 -10.74
N VAL A 134 -17.32 -24.58 -10.87
CA VAL A 134 -15.89 -24.27 -10.93
C VAL A 134 -15.60 -23.39 -12.15
N ARG A 135 -16.13 -23.76 -13.33
CA ARG A 135 -15.92 -23.01 -14.56
C ARG A 135 -16.45 -21.58 -14.46
N ARG A 136 -17.59 -21.37 -13.79
CA ARG A 136 -18.16 -20.04 -13.54
C ARG A 136 -17.20 -19.17 -12.73
N VAL A 137 -16.66 -19.70 -11.62
CA VAL A 137 -15.71 -18.97 -10.77
C VAL A 137 -14.38 -18.73 -11.49
N HIS A 138 -13.87 -19.73 -12.21
CA HIS A 138 -12.66 -19.61 -13.02
C HIS A 138 -12.83 -18.54 -14.10
N HIS A 139 -13.98 -18.52 -14.79
CA HIS A 139 -14.30 -17.48 -15.76
C HIS A 139 -14.32 -16.09 -15.10
N TYR A 140 -14.99 -15.94 -13.96
CA TYR A 140 -14.96 -14.69 -13.18
C TYR A 140 -13.53 -14.25 -12.83
N ALA A 141 -12.67 -15.19 -12.45
CA ALA A 141 -11.28 -14.88 -12.14
C ALA A 141 -10.56 -14.25 -13.34
N LEU A 142 -10.80 -14.79 -14.54
CA LEU A 142 -10.17 -14.34 -15.79
C LEU A 142 -10.74 -13.04 -16.36
N THR A 143 -12.05 -12.82 -16.21
CA THR A 143 -12.72 -11.66 -16.82
C THR A 143 -12.84 -10.46 -15.89
N THR A 144 -12.79 -10.69 -14.58
CA THR A 144 -13.07 -9.66 -13.57
C THR A 144 -11.95 -9.52 -12.54
N LEU A 145 -11.49 -10.61 -11.93
CA LEU A 145 -10.51 -10.53 -10.83
C LEU A 145 -9.11 -10.12 -11.30
N TRP A 146 -8.45 -10.98 -12.10
CA TRP A 146 -7.06 -10.80 -12.52
C TRP A 146 -6.83 -9.57 -13.41
N PRO A 147 -7.75 -9.19 -14.33
CA PRO A 147 -7.59 -7.98 -15.13
C PRO A 147 -7.43 -6.70 -14.30
N SER A 148 -8.07 -6.60 -13.13
CA SER A 148 -8.00 -5.40 -12.27
C SER A 148 -6.63 -5.19 -11.61
N PHE A 149 -5.75 -6.19 -11.60
CA PHE A 149 -4.38 -6.02 -11.12
C PHE A 149 -3.48 -5.38 -12.17
N ARG A 150 -3.83 -5.52 -13.45
CA ARG A 150 -3.11 -4.99 -14.62
C ARG A 150 -1.63 -5.39 -14.75
N HIS A 151 -1.07 -6.21 -13.85
CA HIS A 151 0.35 -6.58 -13.89
C HIS A 151 0.76 -7.29 -15.20
N HIS A 152 2.00 -7.07 -15.61
CA HIS A 152 2.64 -7.74 -16.74
C HIS A 152 3.96 -8.37 -16.30
N SER A 153 4.28 -9.53 -16.86
CA SER A 153 5.57 -10.18 -16.69
C SER A 153 6.64 -9.42 -17.47
N LEU A 154 7.74 -9.05 -16.80
CA LEU A 154 8.88 -8.40 -17.46
C LEU A 154 9.55 -9.28 -18.52
N GLU A 155 9.53 -10.60 -18.32
CA GLU A 155 10.28 -11.55 -19.15
C GLU A 155 9.50 -11.95 -20.41
N THR A 156 8.18 -12.10 -20.27
CA THR A 156 7.31 -12.62 -21.35
C THR A 156 6.42 -11.56 -21.98
N ASP A 157 6.36 -10.35 -21.41
CA ASP A 157 5.37 -9.29 -21.75
C ASP A 157 3.91 -9.76 -21.64
N GLU A 158 3.71 -10.87 -20.91
CA GLU A 158 2.41 -11.48 -20.75
C GLU A 158 1.67 -10.83 -19.58
N SER A 159 0.38 -10.52 -19.79
CA SER A 159 -0.48 -10.05 -18.69
C SER A 159 -0.64 -11.13 -17.61
N LEU A 160 -0.82 -10.69 -16.37
CA LEU A 160 -1.12 -11.58 -15.24
C LEU A 160 -2.28 -12.53 -15.55
N THR A 161 -3.34 -12.01 -16.16
CA THR A 161 -4.53 -12.79 -16.53
C THR A 161 -4.17 -13.94 -17.47
N SER A 162 -3.36 -13.67 -18.49
CA SER A 162 -2.93 -14.69 -19.46
C SER A 162 -2.03 -15.72 -18.81
N ALA A 163 -1.03 -15.28 -18.02
CA ALA A 163 -0.16 -16.18 -17.29
C ALA A 163 -0.95 -17.10 -16.33
N PHE A 164 -1.87 -16.53 -15.55
CA PHE A 164 -2.70 -17.28 -14.61
C PHE A 164 -3.69 -18.21 -15.33
N PHE A 165 -4.21 -17.81 -16.50
CA PHE A 165 -4.98 -18.71 -17.35
C PHE A 165 -4.15 -19.94 -17.72
N HIS A 166 -2.96 -19.76 -18.29
CA HIS A 166 -2.12 -20.89 -18.68
C HIS A 166 -1.76 -21.78 -17.50
N LEU A 167 -1.33 -21.20 -16.38
CA LEU A 167 -0.99 -21.93 -15.15
C LEU A 167 -2.17 -22.76 -14.63
N SER A 168 -3.38 -22.20 -14.66
CA SER A 168 -4.60 -22.90 -14.23
C SER A 168 -5.00 -24.08 -15.12
N MET A 169 -4.40 -24.20 -16.32
CA MET A 169 -4.65 -25.33 -17.24
C MET A 169 -3.61 -26.46 -17.10
N VAL A 170 -2.50 -26.21 -16.39
CA VAL A 170 -1.37 -27.15 -16.30
C VAL A 170 -0.92 -27.51 -14.90
N ASP A 171 -1.35 -26.78 -13.88
CA ASP A 171 -1.03 -27.04 -12.48
C ASP A 171 -2.33 -27.15 -11.66
N ASP A 172 -2.62 -28.37 -11.19
CA ASP A 172 -3.85 -28.66 -10.42
C ASP A 172 -3.88 -27.92 -9.09
N LEU A 173 -2.74 -27.78 -8.41
CA LEU A 173 -2.65 -27.05 -7.15
C LEU A 173 -2.93 -25.56 -7.34
N LEU A 174 -2.36 -24.96 -8.38
CA LEU A 174 -2.65 -23.57 -8.73
C LEU A 174 -4.10 -23.38 -9.16
N LEU A 175 -4.66 -24.27 -9.99
CA LEU A 175 -6.06 -24.19 -10.38
C LEU A 175 -6.99 -24.20 -9.16
N ASN A 176 -6.83 -25.17 -8.26
CA ASN A 176 -7.63 -25.23 -7.04
C ASN A 176 -7.44 -23.95 -6.21
N SER A 177 -6.19 -23.48 -6.05
CA SER A 177 -5.85 -22.27 -5.28
C SER A 177 -6.47 -21.00 -5.85
N PHE A 178 -6.41 -20.82 -7.17
CA PHE A 178 -7.05 -19.69 -7.86
C PHE A 178 -8.56 -19.75 -7.74
N VAL A 179 -9.17 -20.92 -7.92
CA VAL A 179 -10.63 -21.05 -7.91
C VAL A 179 -11.20 -20.76 -6.53
N TRP A 180 -10.64 -21.31 -5.45
CA TRP A 180 -11.24 -21.06 -4.13
C TRP A 180 -11.05 -19.61 -3.66
N THR A 181 -9.88 -19.01 -3.93
CA THR A 181 -9.66 -17.59 -3.62
C THR A 181 -10.56 -16.70 -4.46
N ALA A 182 -10.73 -17.00 -5.75
CA ALA A 182 -11.66 -16.27 -6.62
C ALA A 182 -13.12 -16.47 -6.21
N ALA A 183 -13.52 -17.66 -5.73
CA ALA A 183 -14.87 -17.91 -5.22
C ALA A 183 -15.18 -17.00 -4.04
N LEU A 184 -14.25 -16.89 -3.09
CA LEU A 184 -14.38 -16.00 -1.94
C LEU A 184 -14.53 -14.54 -2.38
N VAL A 185 -13.67 -14.07 -3.29
CA VAL A 185 -13.70 -12.70 -3.80
C VAL A 185 -14.99 -12.42 -4.59
N MET A 186 -15.42 -13.38 -5.40
CA MET A 186 -16.69 -13.31 -6.13
C MET A 186 -17.87 -13.21 -5.16
N SER A 187 -17.86 -13.94 -4.04
CA SER A 187 -18.91 -13.86 -3.01
C SER A 187 -18.94 -12.50 -2.31
N MET A 188 -17.79 -11.82 -2.18
CA MET A 188 -17.75 -10.46 -1.64
C MET A 188 -18.22 -9.42 -2.66
N HIS A 189 -17.84 -9.57 -3.92
CA HIS A 189 -18.24 -8.65 -4.99
C HIS A 189 -19.71 -8.81 -5.38
N LEU A 190 -20.19 -10.05 -5.46
CA LEU A 190 -21.52 -10.46 -5.89
C LEU A 190 -22.17 -11.31 -4.77
N PRO A 191 -22.71 -10.69 -3.72
CA PRO A 191 -23.21 -11.37 -2.51
C PRO A 191 -24.25 -12.46 -2.78
N GLN A 192 -25.04 -12.31 -3.84
CA GLN A 192 -26.01 -13.29 -4.31
C GLN A 192 -25.38 -14.64 -4.68
N THR A 193 -24.08 -14.66 -5.00
CA THR A 193 -23.35 -15.87 -5.38
C THR A 193 -22.73 -16.60 -4.19
N ALA A 194 -22.78 -16.03 -2.98
CA ALA A 194 -22.07 -16.55 -1.82
C ALA A 194 -22.44 -18.01 -1.50
N VAL A 195 -23.74 -18.33 -1.47
CA VAL A 195 -24.22 -19.68 -1.15
C VAL A 195 -23.73 -20.70 -2.17
N ASP A 196 -23.78 -20.36 -3.46
CA ASP A 196 -23.34 -21.26 -4.53
C ASP A 196 -21.81 -21.43 -4.56
N ASN A 197 -21.09 -20.38 -4.19
CA ASN A 197 -19.63 -20.36 -4.18
C ASN A 197 -19.03 -21.11 -2.98
N ASP A 198 -19.74 -21.23 -1.85
CA ASP A 198 -19.25 -21.90 -0.64
C ASP A 198 -18.83 -23.34 -0.95
N ALA A 199 -19.67 -24.10 -1.65
CA ALA A 199 -19.37 -25.49 -2.01
C ALA A 199 -18.12 -25.59 -2.92
N VAL A 200 -17.97 -24.67 -3.89
CA VAL A 200 -16.81 -24.61 -4.79
C VAL A 200 -15.55 -24.27 -4.01
N MET A 201 -15.63 -23.25 -3.15
CA MET A 201 -14.53 -22.79 -2.30
C MET A 201 -14.02 -23.92 -1.42
N PHE A 202 -14.89 -24.57 -0.64
CA PHE A 202 -14.49 -25.65 0.27
C PHE A 202 -13.92 -26.85 -0.46
N THR A 203 -14.50 -27.23 -1.60
CA THR A 203 -14.01 -28.36 -2.39
C THR A 203 -12.59 -28.11 -2.90
N CYS A 204 -12.36 -26.94 -3.52
CA CYS A 204 -11.06 -26.59 -4.08
C CYS A 204 -10.03 -26.31 -2.98
N GLN A 205 -10.42 -25.68 -1.87
CA GLN A 205 -9.55 -25.46 -0.72
C GLN A 205 -9.10 -26.78 -0.10
N ASN A 206 -9.99 -27.74 0.12
CA ASN A 206 -9.65 -29.05 0.67
C ASN A 206 -8.66 -29.80 -0.22
N ARG A 207 -8.87 -29.78 -1.54
CA ARG A 207 -7.92 -30.37 -2.51
C ARG A 207 -6.56 -29.68 -2.47
N ALA A 208 -6.53 -28.35 -2.40
CA ALA A 208 -5.28 -27.60 -2.29
C ALA A 208 -4.52 -27.96 -1.00
N VAL A 209 -5.21 -28.08 0.14
CA VAL A 209 -4.59 -28.49 1.41
C VAL A 209 -4.01 -29.91 1.34
N GLN A 210 -4.72 -30.85 0.72
CA GLN A 210 -4.23 -32.22 0.50
C GLN A 210 -2.96 -32.21 -0.36
N SER A 211 -2.99 -31.51 -1.49
CA SER A 211 -1.84 -31.39 -2.39
C SER A 211 -0.64 -30.68 -1.74
N ILE A 212 -0.87 -29.62 -0.96
CA ILE A 212 0.20 -28.97 -0.17
C ILE A 212 0.84 -29.98 0.78
N ARG A 213 0.05 -30.79 1.49
CA ARG A 213 0.59 -31.80 2.42
C ARG A 213 1.44 -32.82 1.69
N GLU A 214 0.97 -33.34 0.56
CA GLU A 214 1.75 -34.28 -0.26
C GLU A 214 3.08 -33.69 -0.73
N HIS A 215 3.08 -32.43 -1.17
CA HIS A 215 4.31 -31.73 -1.57
C HIS A 215 5.27 -31.53 -0.39
N ILE A 216 4.75 -31.15 0.79
CA ILE A 216 5.56 -30.99 2.00
C ILE A 216 6.15 -32.34 2.44
N GLU A 217 5.37 -33.43 2.42
CA GLU A 217 5.83 -34.79 2.75
C GLU A 217 6.95 -35.26 1.81
N ARG A 218 6.89 -34.86 0.53
CA ARG A 218 7.94 -35.12 -0.47
C ARG A 218 9.12 -34.14 -0.40
N ASN A 219 9.09 -33.17 0.51
CA ASN A 219 10.08 -32.08 0.61
C ASN A 219 10.19 -31.23 -0.67
N GLU A 220 9.11 -31.11 -1.44
CA GLU A 220 9.05 -30.39 -2.71
C GLU A 220 8.32 -29.05 -2.55
N ILE A 221 9.07 -27.97 -2.32
CA ILE A 221 8.47 -26.63 -2.11
C ILE A 221 8.51 -25.86 -3.42
N SER A 222 7.48 -25.93 -4.26
CA SER A 222 7.34 -25.15 -5.50
C SER A 222 6.76 -23.75 -5.28
N ASP A 223 6.87 -22.86 -6.28
CA ASP A 223 6.19 -21.56 -6.27
C ASP A 223 4.66 -21.73 -6.16
N SER A 224 4.11 -22.81 -6.73
CA SER A 224 2.71 -23.20 -6.60
C SER A 224 2.30 -23.51 -5.16
N VAL A 225 3.15 -24.23 -4.42
CA VAL A 225 2.94 -24.49 -2.98
C VAL A 225 2.96 -23.18 -2.19
N ILE A 226 3.90 -22.28 -2.48
CA ILE A 226 3.98 -20.97 -1.83
C ILE A 226 2.71 -20.14 -2.08
N PHE A 227 2.25 -20.09 -3.32
CA PHE A 227 1.03 -19.37 -3.68
C PHE A 227 -0.21 -20.00 -3.01
N ALA A 228 -0.29 -21.33 -2.98
CA ALA A 228 -1.40 -22.02 -2.32
C ALA A 228 -1.43 -21.74 -0.81
N VAL A 229 -0.27 -21.75 -0.15
CA VAL A 229 -0.12 -21.36 1.26
C VAL A 229 -0.45 -19.89 1.49
N LEU A 230 -0.10 -18.99 0.56
CA LEU A 230 -0.54 -17.58 0.59
C LEU A 230 -2.06 -17.50 0.59
N GLY A 231 -2.74 -18.25 -0.27
CA GLY A 231 -4.19 -18.36 -0.25
C GLY A 231 -4.68 -18.76 1.13
N LEU A 232 -4.14 -19.84 1.71
CA LEU A 232 -4.55 -20.36 3.03
C LEU A 232 -4.34 -19.37 4.18
N THR A 233 -3.58 -18.29 3.98
CA THR A 233 -3.51 -17.23 4.98
C THR A 233 -4.88 -16.56 5.20
N ILE A 234 -5.75 -16.56 4.20
CA ILE A 234 -7.11 -16.02 4.31
C ILE A 234 -7.97 -16.99 5.12
N ARG A 235 -8.43 -16.56 6.29
CA ARG A 235 -9.24 -17.34 7.22
C ARG A 235 -10.46 -16.54 7.67
N ASP A 236 -11.56 -17.22 7.99
CA ASP A 236 -12.74 -16.65 8.63
C ASP A 236 -13.28 -15.37 7.96
N THR A 237 -12.96 -15.17 6.67
CA THR A 237 -13.51 -14.06 5.90
C THR A 237 -14.93 -14.43 5.57
N ASN A 238 -15.88 -13.88 6.33
CA ASN A 238 -17.29 -14.01 6.04
C ASN A 238 -17.67 -12.92 5.03
N PRO A 239 -18.02 -13.27 3.78
CA PRO A 239 -18.36 -12.28 2.74
C PRO A 239 -19.50 -11.37 3.17
N ARG A 240 -20.46 -11.88 3.95
CA ARG A 240 -21.63 -11.10 4.41
C ARG A 240 -21.24 -10.05 5.45
N VAL A 241 -20.34 -10.40 6.37
CA VAL A 241 -19.84 -9.46 7.40
C VAL A 241 -18.97 -8.37 6.75
N ALA A 242 -18.07 -8.76 5.84
CA ALA A 242 -17.25 -7.83 5.08
C ALA A 242 -18.09 -6.79 4.32
N MET A 243 -19.25 -7.18 3.78
CA MET A 243 -20.18 -6.26 3.13
C MET A 243 -20.91 -5.33 4.09
N GLN A 244 -21.28 -5.81 5.27
CA GLN A 244 -21.92 -4.97 6.29
C GLN A 244 -20.94 -3.91 6.82
N GLU A 245 -19.66 -4.25 6.97
CA GLU A 245 -18.58 -3.33 7.31
C GLU A 245 -18.32 -2.25 6.23
N ARG A 246 -18.79 -2.44 4.98
CA ARG A 246 -18.64 -1.47 3.88
C ARG A 246 -19.42 -0.16 4.13
N GLY A 247 -20.38 -0.18 5.05
CA GLY A 247 -21.17 0.99 5.44
C GLY A 247 -20.47 1.95 6.40
N ASP A 248 -19.34 1.55 6.99
CA ASP A 248 -18.54 2.44 7.85
C ASP A 248 -17.77 3.47 7.02
N ASP A 249 -17.62 4.67 7.58
CA ASP A 249 -16.84 5.78 6.98
C ASP A 249 -15.32 5.45 7.00
N CYS A 250 -14.90 4.54 6.13
CA CYS A 250 -13.54 4.00 6.05
C CYS A 250 -12.52 5.05 5.61
N PHE A 251 -12.98 6.09 4.91
CA PHE A 251 -12.14 7.11 4.30
C PHE A 251 -12.42 8.50 4.91
N GLY A 252 -13.23 8.60 5.96
CA GLY A 252 -13.59 9.86 6.59
C GLY A 252 -14.15 10.89 5.60
N GLY A 253 -13.53 12.08 5.57
CA GLY A 253 -13.88 13.16 4.65
C GLY A 253 -13.40 12.96 3.22
N PHE A 254 -12.55 11.96 2.95
CA PHE A 254 -11.94 11.77 1.64
C PHE A 254 -12.85 11.03 0.66
N ASP A 255 -12.62 11.26 -0.64
CA ASP A 255 -13.27 10.56 -1.75
C ASP A 255 -12.22 9.91 -2.69
N PRO A 256 -11.53 8.84 -2.25
CA PRO A 256 -10.40 8.29 -2.99
C PRO A 256 -10.82 7.72 -4.35
N PRO A 257 -10.07 7.98 -5.43
CA PRO A 257 -10.29 7.36 -6.73
C PRO A 257 -9.74 5.92 -6.76
N LEU A 258 -10.17 5.15 -7.77
CA LEU A 258 -9.64 3.81 -8.07
C LEU A 258 -9.64 2.83 -6.88
N ARG A 259 -10.69 2.88 -6.05
CA ARG A 259 -10.86 2.00 -4.86
C ARG A 259 -10.83 0.50 -5.21
N SER A 260 -11.25 0.15 -6.43
CA SER A 260 -11.26 -1.22 -6.95
C SER A 260 -9.94 -1.67 -7.56
N LEU A 261 -8.99 -0.77 -7.80
CA LEU A 261 -7.69 -1.11 -8.40
C LEU A 261 -6.95 -2.09 -7.49
N GLY A 262 -6.49 -3.21 -8.05
CA GLY A 262 -5.88 -4.29 -7.26
C GLY A 262 -6.79 -4.92 -6.20
N TRP A 263 -8.11 -4.76 -6.31
CA TRP A 263 -9.12 -5.31 -5.40
C TRP A 263 -8.96 -4.91 -3.93
N ILE A 264 -8.26 -3.79 -3.66
CA ILE A 264 -7.96 -3.36 -2.29
C ILE A 264 -9.23 -3.15 -1.46
N GLN A 265 -10.30 -2.61 -2.05
CA GLN A 265 -11.58 -2.42 -1.36
C GLN A 265 -12.19 -3.71 -0.81
N TYR A 266 -11.89 -4.87 -1.40
CA TYR A 266 -12.37 -6.16 -0.91
C TYR A 266 -11.31 -6.86 -0.06
N PHE A 267 -10.06 -6.85 -0.51
CA PHE A 267 -8.98 -7.55 0.19
C PHE A 267 -8.65 -6.92 1.54
N SER A 268 -8.98 -5.63 1.74
CA SER A 268 -8.88 -4.96 3.05
C SER A 268 -9.71 -5.67 4.14
N HIS A 269 -10.80 -6.33 3.76
CA HIS A 269 -11.64 -7.07 4.70
C HIS A 269 -11.14 -8.48 4.99
N PHE A 270 -10.11 -8.97 4.30
CA PHE A 270 -9.53 -10.27 4.62
C PHE A 270 -9.05 -10.32 6.06
N ARG A 271 -9.36 -11.45 6.69
CA ARG A 271 -8.86 -11.82 8.01
C ARG A 271 -7.78 -12.87 7.77
N TRP A 272 -6.64 -12.69 8.44
CA TRP A 272 -5.42 -13.42 8.13
C TRP A 272 -5.03 -14.35 9.28
N THR A 273 -4.60 -15.57 8.97
CA THR A 273 -4.10 -16.54 9.95
C THR A 273 -2.61 -16.31 10.22
N PRO A 274 -2.21 -15.92 11.45
CA PRO A 274 -0.81 -15.62 11.73
C PRO A 274 0.17 -16.78 11.49
N SER A 275 -0.24 -18.02 11.77
CA SER A 275 0.60 -19.21 11.55
C SER A 275 0.87 -19.44 10.05
N HIS A 276 -0.15 -19.33 9.20
CA HIS A 276 0.01 -19.46 7.75
C HIS A 276 0.79 -18.29 7.14
N ILE A 277 0.62 -17.06 7.65
CA ILE A 277 1.45 -15.92 7.23
C ILE A 277 2.92 -16.19 7.53
N ARG A 278 3.23 -16.68 8.74
CA ARG A 278 4.59 -17.05 9.12
C ARG A 278 5.14 -18.15 8.22
N ALA A 279 4.33 -19.17 7.92
CA ALA A 279 4.69 -20.24 7.00
C ALA A 279 5.01 -19.70 5.60
N ALA A 280 4.12 -18.88 5.00
CA ALA A 280 4.34 -18.26 3.70
C ALA A 280 5.66 -17.46 3.66
N LYS A 281 5.91 -16.65 4.69
CA LYS A 281 7.16 -15.88 4.83
C LYS A 281 8.40 -16.79 4.89
N SER A 282 8.35 -17.86 5.68
CA SER A 282 9.43 -18.85 5.77
C SER A 282 9.69 -19.56 4.44
N LEU A 283 8.65 -19.92 3.69
CA LEU A 283 8.80 -20.58 2.39
C LEU A 283 9.43 -19.66 1.34
N VAL A 284 9.02 -18.38 1.31
CA VAL A 284 9.65 -17.37 0.44
C VAL A 284 11.11 -17.13 0.84
N ALA A 285 11.41 -17.08 2.15
CA ALA A 285 12.78 -16.96 2.63
C ALA A 285 13.63 -18.18 2.26
N ALA A 286 13.07 -19.40 2.34
CA ALA A 286 13.72 -20.62 1.91
C ALA A 286 14.03 -20.61 0.40
N ARG A 287 13.16 -19.99 -0.41
CA ARG A 287 13.42 -19.70 -1.84
C ARG A 287 14.50 -18.65 -2.08
N GLY A 288 15.00 -17.98 -1.05
CA GLY A 288 15.97 -16.89 -1.18
C GLY A 288 15.34 -15.53 -1.48
N GLY A 289 14.04 -15.35 -1.22
CA GLY A 289 13.31 -14.09 -1.43
C GLY A 289 12.47 -14.03 -2.71
N LEU A 290 11.68 -12.97 -2.86
CA LEU A 290 10.72 -12.81 -3.97
C LEU A 290 11.38 -12.78 -5.36
N GLN A 291 12.64 -12.38 -5.45
CA GLN A 291 13.41 -12.34 -6.69
C GLN A 291 13.74 -13.73 -7.26
N HIS A 292 13.53 -14.80 -6.49
CA HIS A 292 13.73 -16.20 -6.89
C HIS A 292 12.43 -16.96 -7.12
N ILE A 293 11.28 -16.28 -6.97
CA ILE A 293 10.00 -16.81 -7.42
C ILE A 293 9.92 -16.58 -8.92
N THR A 294 9.76 -17.66 -9.65
CA THR A 294 9.86 -17.73 -11.12
C THR A 294 8.52 -17.86 -11.80
N THR A 295 7.51 -18.40 -11.11
CA THR A 295 6.15 -18.49 -11.67
C THR A 295 5.60 -17.08 -11.91
N PRO A 296 5.27 -16.72 -13.17
CA PRO A 296 4.85 -15.36 -13.51
C PRO A 296 3.64 -14.91 -12.67
N GLY A 297 3.72 -13.72 -12.08
CA GLY A 297 2.63 -13.12 -11.31
C GLY A 297 2.58 -13.52 -9.83
N VAL A 298 3.21 -14.64 -9.44
CA VAL A 298 3.17 -15.12 -8.04
C VAL A 298 3.94 -14.17 -7.12
N ALA A 299 5.12 -13.70 -7.54
CA ALA A 299 5.93 -12.77 -6.75
C ALA A 299 5.21 -11.44 -6.53
N GLU A 300 4.55 -10.92 -7.56
CA GLU A 300 3.77 -9.68 -7.53
C GLU A 300 2.56 -9.81 -6.60
N GLN A 301 1.86 -10.95 -6.63
CA GLN A 301 0.73 -11.21 -5.74
C GLN A 301 1.15 -11.32 -4.28
N ILE A 302 2.25 -12.05 -3.99
CA ILE A 302 2.80 -12.12 -2.63
C ILE A 302 3.20 -10.72 -2.15
N GLN A 303 3.87 -9.93 -3.00
CA GLN A 303 4.26 -8.57 -2.64
C GLN A 303 3.06 -7.65 -2.38
N SER A 304 2.02 -7.70 -3.24
CA SER A 304 0.83 -6.88 -3.05
C SER A 304 0.10 -7.22 -1.75
N THR A 305 0.08 -8.51 -1.38
CA THR A 305 -0.53 -8.99 -0.13
C THR A 305 0.29 -8.58 1.08
N ASP A 306 1.62 -8.64 1.02
CA ASP A 306 2.51 -8.15 2.09
C ASP A 306 2.33 -6.65 2.33
N ILE A 307 2.25 -5.85 1.25
CA ILE A 307 1.99 -4.40 1.35
C ILE A 307 0.61 -4.13 1.96
N LEU A 308 -0.43 -4.89 1.56
CA LEU A 308 -1.76 -4.74 2.13
C LEU A 308 -1.80 -5.10 3.63
N GLN A 309 -1.20 -6.22 4.02
CA GLN A 309 -1.11 -6.64 5.42
C GLN A 309 -0.34 -5.62 6.28
N ALA A 310 0.78 -5.13 5.76
CA ALA A 310 1.54 -4.06 6.38
C ALA A 310 0.70 -2.78 6.50
N SER A 311 -0.10 -2.46 5.48
CA SER A 311 -0.97 -1.28 5.49
C SER A 311 -2.10 -1.40 6.51
N LEU A 312 -2.73 -2.56 6.63
CA LEU A 312 -3.77 -2.81 7.63
C LEU A 312 -3.26 -2.74 9.07
N SER A 313 -1.97 -2.99 9.28
CA SER A 313 -1.31 -2.98 10.60
C SER A 313 -0.47 -1.73 10.86
N LEU A 314 -0.40 -0.79 9.91
CA LEU A 314 0.54 0.35 9.90
C LEU A 314 1.99 -0.09 10.15
N GLY A 315 2.34 -1.29 9.71
CA GLY A 315 3.64 -1.93 9.89
C GLY A 315 4.54 -1.83 8.65
N ARG A 316 5.79 -2.28 8.80
CA ARG A 316 6.73 -2.40 7.67
C ARG A 316 6.42 -3.64 6.82
N PRO A 317 6.36 -3.51 5.48
CA PRO A 317 6.35 -4.67 4.59
C PRO A 317 7.54 -5.58 4.88
N HIS A 318 7.31 -6.89 4.86
CA HIS A 318 8.30 -7.89 5.24
C HIS A 318 9.33 -8.14 4.13
N PHE A 319 8.88 -8.17 2.87
CA PHE A 319 9.75 -8.54 1.76
C PHE A 319 10.47 -7.34 1.14
N ALA A 320 11.65 -7.59 0.55
CA ALA A 320 12.25 -6.67 -0.40
C ALA A 320 11.42 -6.62 -1.70
N LEU A 321 11.66 -5.61 -2.56
CA LEU A 321 10.91 -5.48 -3.82
C LEU A 321 11.14 -6.68 -4.74
N CYS A 322 10.05 -7.21 -5.33
CA CYS A 322 10.17 -8.19 -6.41
C CYS A 322 10.71 -7.53 -7.69
N ARG A 323 11.07 -8.34 -8.69
CA ARG A 323 11.71 -7.87 -9.93
C ARG A 323 10.89 -6.78 -10.65
N LEU A 324 9.58 -6.97 -10.79
CA LEU A 324 8.69 -6.01 -11.45
C LEU A 324 8.72 -4.65 -10.75
N TYR A 325 8.55 -4.66 -9.43
CA TYR A 325 8.44 -3.43 -8.64
C TYR A 325 9.78 -2.70 -8.62
N GLN A 326 10.89 -3.42 -8.47
CA GLN A 326 12.24 -2.86 -8.54
C GLN A 326 12.50 -2.25 -9.92
N HIS A 327 12.11 -2.93 -10.99
CA HIS A 327 12.26 -2.42 -12.35
C HIS A 327 11.49 -1.12 -12.58
N VAL A 328 10.21 -1.06 -12.17
CA VAL A 328 9.38 0.14 -12.30
C VAL A 328 9.95 1.29 -11.46
N LEU A 329 10.42 1.02 -10.24
CA LEU A 329 11.05 2.03 -9.41
C LEU A 329 12.30 2.62 -10.08
N ASP A 330 13.19 1.77 -10.56
CA ASP A 330 14.50 2.20 -11.08
C ASP A 330 14.42 2.83 -12.46
N ASN A 331 13.54 2.32 -13.33
CA ASN A 331 13.53 2.67 -14.76
C ASN A 331 12.38 3.60 -15.14
N HIS A 332 11.29 3.65 -14.37
CA HIS A 332 10.15 4.52 -14.67
C HIS A 332 10.05 5.65 -13.66
N VAL A 333 9.80 5.32 -12.39
CA VAL A 333 9.51 6.32 -11.34
C VAL A 333 10.68 7.30 -11.15
N ARG A 334 11.91 6.80 -10.99
CA ARG A 334 13.09 7.66 -10.81
C ARG A 334 13.43 8.51 -12.04
N MET A 335 13.08 8.04 -13.24
CA MET A 335 13.43 8.72 -14.49
C MET A 335 12.57 9.96 -14.75
N ILE A 336 11.29 9.90 -14.37
CA ILE A 336 10.33 11.00 -14.59
C ILE A 336 10.25 11.97 -13.42
N ARG A 337 10.94 11.69 -12.31
CA ARG A 337 10.87 12.47 -11.08
C ARG A 337 11.35 13.91 -11.29
N PRO A 338 10.57 14.93 -10.89
CA PRO A 338 11.00 16.31 -10.92
C PRO A 338 12.19 16.59 -9.99
N PRO A 339 12.85 17.74 -10.15
CA PRO A 339 13.87 18.21 -9.20
C PRO A 339 13.31 18.43 -7.78
N ARG A 340 14.14 18.19 -6.76
CA ARG A 340 13.76 18.21 -5.33
C ARG A 340 13.44 19.60 -4.82
N GLU A 341 14.00 20.61 -5.46
CA GLU A 341 13.82 22.04 -5.14
C GLU A 341 12.35 22.45 -5.22
N ARG A 342 11.53 21.71 -5.97
CA ARG A 342 10.07 21.89 -6.03
C ARG A 342 9.33 21.61 -4.72
N LEU A 343 10.00 21.02 -3.74
CA LEU A 343 9.46 20.80 -2.40
C LEU A 343 9.97 21.80 -1.38
N ASP A 344 11.04 22.55 -1.64
CA ASP A 344 11.69 23.35 -0.60
C ASP A 344 10.78 24.47 -0.07
N GLU A 345 9.88 25.00 -0.90
CA GLU A 345 8.87 25.98 -0.45
C GLU A 345 7.77 25.37 0.42
N ALA A 346 7.36 24.12 0.13
CA ALA A 346 6.25 23.46 0.80
C ALA A 346 6.69 22.63 2.01
N PHE A 347 7.91 22.11 1.99
CA PHE A 347 8.48 21.23 3.02
C PHE A 347 9.93 21.66 3.31
N PRO A 348 10.15 22.89 3.82
CA PRO A 348 11.50 23.44 4.02
C PRO A 348 12.30 22.68 5.08
N ALA A 349 11.62 22.13 6.08
CA ALA A 349 12.20 21.40 7.21
C ALA A 349 12.64 19.97 6.87
N LEU A 350 12.33 19.49 5.66
CA LEU A 350 12.60 18.11 5.28
C LEU A 350 14.07 17.96 4.87
N GLY A 351 14.84 17.20 5.64
CA GLY A 351 16.23 16.84 5.35
C GLY A 351 16.37 15.50 4.62
N ASP A 352 15.47 14.54 4.89
CA ASP A 352 15.53 13.21 4.28
C ASP A 352 15.27 13.25 2.76
N VAL A 353 16.32 12.89 2.00
CA VAL A 353 16.33 12.88 0.53
C VAL A 353 15.38 11.83 -0.05
N ASP A 354 15.32 10.64 0.56
CA ASP A 354 14.45 9.55 0.12
C ASP A 354 12.99 9.87 0.39
N PHE A 355 12.70 10.62 1.48
CA PHE A 355 11.36 11.11 1.77
C PHE A 355 10.95 12.25 0.82
N LYS A 356 11.84 13.20 0.51
CA LYS A 356 11.59 14.19 -0.57
C LYS A 356 11.24 13.51 -1.89
N ASP A 357 12.02 12.50 -2.28
CA ASP A 357 11.76 11.71 -3.48
C ASP A 357 10.38 11.05 -3.46
N LEU A 358 9.97 10.52 -2.31
CA LEU A 358 8.66 9.90 -2.15
C LEU A 358 7.51 10.92 -2.25
N LEU A 359 7.64 12.11 -1.66
CA LEU A 359 6.62 13.17 -1.78
C LEU A 359 6.44 13.63 -3.24
N LEU A 360 7.54 13.74 -3.99
CA LEU A 360 7.48 14.01 -5.42
C LEU A 360 6.77 12.88 -6.18
N ASP A 361 7.06 11.62 -5.84
CA ASP A 361 6.43 10.46 -6.44
C ASP A 361 4.91 10.45 -6.16
N MET A 362 4.48 10.82 -4.95
CA MET A 362 3.07 10.98 -4.61
C MET A 362 2.41 12.09 -5.44
N ARG A 363 3.07 13.24 -5.63
CA ARG A 363 2.57 14.32 -6.50
C ARG A 363 2.44 13.87 -7.96
N MET A 364 3.41 13.11 -8.47
CA MET A 364 3.34 12.57 -9.84
C MET A 364 2.16 11.61 -9.99
N TYR A 365 1.96 10.72 -9.02
CA TYR A 365 0.82 9.81 -9.01
C TYR A 365 -0.52 10.56 -9.01
N CYS A 366 -0.68 11.62 -8.21
CA CYS A 366 -1.89 12.46 -8.26
C CYS A 366 -2.13 13.07 -9.65
N ARG A 367 -1.08 13.52 -10.35
CA ARG A 367 -1.20 14.05 -11.72
C ARG A 367 -1.59 12.97 -12.72
N ASP A 368 -1.09 11.76 -12.56
CA ASP A 368 -1.51 10.62 -13.38
C ASP A 368 -2.98 10.27 -13.15
N LEU A 369 -3.46 10.34 -11.90
CA LEU A 369 -4.88 10.16 -11.58
C LEU A 369 -5.78 11.23 -12.23
N ASP A 370 -5.37 12.49 -12.21
CA ASP A 370 -6.11 13.57 -12.89
C ASP A 370 -6.16 13.36 -14.41
N ARG A 371 -5.06 12.88 -15.01
CA ARG A 371 -5.04 12.52 -16.44
C ARG A 371 -6.03 11.40 -16.75
N VAL A 372 -6.01 10.32 -15.97
CA VAL A 372 -6.95 9.19 -16.14
C VAL A 372 -8.39 9.67 -16.02
N ALA A 373 -8.69 10.52 -15.04
CA ALA A 373 -10.03 11.07 -14.85
C ALA A 373 -10.47 11.94 -16.05
N ALA A 374 -9.58 12.76 -16.60
CA ALA A 374 -9.86 13.60 -17.76
C ALA A 374 -10.09 12.77 -19.05
N GLU A 375 -9.33 11.70 -19.23
CA GLU A 375 -9.44 10.79 -20.39
C GLU A 375 -10.70 9.93 -20.34
N SER A 376 -11.19 9.61 -19.15
CA SER A 376 -12.33 8.70 -18.98
C SER A 376 -13.68 9.34 -19.26
N GLY A 377 -13.79 10.68 -19.32
CA GLY A 377 -14.92 11.45 -19.90
C GLY A 377 -16.34 11.18 -19.38
N VAL A 378 -16.54 10.24 -18.46
CA VAL A 378 -17.84 9.69 -18.08
C VAL A 378 -18.07 9.94 -16.58
N SER A 379 -19.20 10.56 -16.25
CA SER A 379 -19.81 10.48 -14.93
C SER A 379 -20.24 9.02 -14.71
N VAL A 380 -19.38 8.22 -14.09
CA VAL A 380 -19.65 6.81 -13.78
C VAL A 380 -20.90 6.76 -12.88
N SER A 381 -21.94 6.07 -13.32
CA SER A 381 -23.09 5.70 -12.49
C SER A 381 -22.61 4.76 -11.37
N ASP A 382 -23.14 4.89 -10.16
CA ASP A 382 -22.72 4.13 -8.96
C ASP A 382 -22.65 2.60 -9.18
N ASP A 383 -23.44 2.04 -10.10
CA ASP A 383 -23.48 0.59 -10.38
C ASP A 383 -22.26 0.05 -11.17
N ASP A 384 -21.47 0.90 -11.85
CA ASP A 384 -20.25 0.50 -12.60
C ASP A 384 -18.96 1.00 -11.92
N ALA A 385 -19.09 1.53 -10.70
CA ALA A 385 -17.99 2.12 -9.92
C ALA A 385 -16.95 1.09 -9.43
N ASP A 386 -17.27 -0.21 -9.49
CA ASP A 386 -16.43 -1.29 -8.97
C ASP A 386 -15.43 -1.84 -10.00
N LEU A 387 -15.48 -1.41 -11.27
CA LEU A 387 -14.50 -1.82 -12.30
C LEU A 387 -13.45 -0.73 -12.60
N VAL A 388 -12.21 -1.16 -12.79
CA VAL A 388 -11.09 -0.25 -13.10
C VAL A 388 -11.20 0.23 -14.56
N PRO A 389 -11.26 1.55 -14.84
CA PRO A 389 -11.36 2.06 -16.20
C PRO A 389 -10.26 1.53 -17.12
N ALA A 390 -10.60 1.29 -18.39
CA ALA A 390 -9.64 0.78 -19.38
C ALA A 390 -8.48 1.76 -19.68
N SER A 391 -8.68 3.05 -19.41
CA SER A 391 -7.67 4.12 -19.51
C SER A 391 -6.56 4.01 -18.45
N VAL A 392 -6.76 3.24 -17.38
CA VAL A 392 -5.77 3.06 -16.32
C VAL A 392 -4.62 2.20 -16.85
N ALA A 393 -3.45 2.82 -16.99
CA ALA A 393 -2.21 2.15 -17.36
C ALA A 393 -1.79 1.14 -16.27
N TRP A 394 -1.14 0.06 -16.66
CA TRP A 394 -0.77 -1.01 -15.72
C TRP A 394 0.20 -0.55 -14.63
N GLU A 395 1.08 0.40 -14.98
CA GLU A 395 2.06 0.99 -14.08
C GLU A 395 1.36 1.67 -12.91
N THR A 396 0.12 2.15 -13.07
CA THR A 396 -0.64 2.84 -12.02
C THR A 396 -0.76 1.97 -10.77
N HIS A 397 -1.06 0.68 -10.91
CA HIS A 397 -1.18 -0.21 -9.76
C HIS A 397 0.18 -0.46 -9.08
N VAL A 398 1.22 -0.73 -9.87
CA VAL A 398 2.58 -0.95 -9.34
C VAL A 398 3.09 0.31 -8.65
N TYR A 399 2.84 1.47 -9.24
CA TYR A 399 3.28 2.76 -8.71
C TYR A 399 2.57 3.08 -7.39
N ARG A 400 1.25 2.88 -7.31
CA ARG A 400 0.49 2.99 -6.07
C ARG A 400 1.09 2.14 -4.95
N ASN A 401 1.37 0.87 -5.25
CA ASN A 401 1.91 -0.06 -4.26
C ASN A 401 3.37 0.28 -3.88
N LEU A 402 4.18 0.80 -4.81
CA LEU A 402 5.53 1.30 -4.55
C LEU A 402 5.52 2.49 -3.59
N ILE A 403 4.59 3.44 -3.77
CA ILE A 403 4.43 4.58 -2.86
C ILE A 403 4.12 4.08 -1.45
N GLN A 404 3.11 3.21 -1.32
CA GLN A 404 2.70 2.67 -0.02
C GLN A 404 3.82 1.87 0.64
N TYR A 405 4.52 1.02 -0.12
CA TYR A 405 5.67 0.25 0.36
C TYR A 405 6.77 1.15 0.92
N ARG A 406 7.14 2.22 0.20
CA ARG A 406 8.19 3.15 0.63
C ARG A 406 7.76 3.95 1.86
N LEU A 407 6.51 4.40 1.89
CA LEU A 407 5.96 5.18 3.00
C LEU A 407 5.97 4.40 4.32
N LEU A 408 5.54 3.14 4.28
CA LEU A 408 5.56 2.27 5.46
C LEU A 408 6.97 1.89 5.92
N ARG A 409 7.99 2.04 5.05
CA ARG A 409 9.40 1.77 5.38
C ARG A 409 10.14 2.97 5.92
N LEU A 410 9.57 4.17 5.86
CA LEU A 410 10.19 5.35 6.47
C LEU A 410 10.43 5.12 7.98
N PRO A 411 11.52 5.68 8.53
CA PRO A 411 11.70 5.72 9.97
C PRO A 411 10.67 6.66 10.61
N ARG A 412 10.48 6.52 11.91
CA ARG A 412 9.93 7.61 12.72
C ARG A 412 11.03 8.66 12.85
N TYR A 413 10.71 9.93 12.61
CA TYR A 413 11.71 11.00 12.69
C TYR A 413 11.76 11.58 14.10
N GLU A 414 12.96 11.99 14.50
CA GLU A 414 13.18 12.72 15.76
C GLU A 414 12.79 14.19 15.60
N SER A 415 12.99 14.76 14.41
CA SER A 415 12.51 16.10 14.06
C SER A 415 10.98 16.12 14.09
N PRO A 416 10.35 16.96 14.94
CA PRO A 416 8.90 17.06 15.01
C PRO A 416 8.26 17.40 13.67
N GLU A 417 8.89 18.28 12.89
CA GLU A 417 8.37 18.75 11.60
C GLU A 417 8.42 17.65 10.52
N GLU A 418 9.50 16.88 10.47
CA GLU A 418 9.60 15.74 9.57
C GLU A 418 8.62 14.63 9.96
N GLU A 419 8.42 14.40 11.26
CA GLU A 419 7.46 13.41 11.75
C GLU A 419 6.01 13.82 11.46
N LEU A 420 5.68 15.10 11.66
CA LEU A 420 4.40 15.67 11.25
C LEU A 420 4.18 15.53 9.75
N CYS A 421 5.20 15.81 8.93
CA CYS A 421 5.14 15.63 7.48
C CYS A 421 4.94 14.15 7.11
N ARG A 422 5.63 13.23 7.79
CA ARG A 422 5.49 11.77 7.60
C ARG A 422 4.07 11.32 7.91
N LEU A 423 3.51 11.73 9.05
CA LEU A 423 2.15 11.40 9.45
C LEU A 423 1.12 12.01 8.49
N GLY A 424 1.30 13.27 8.07
CA GLY A 424 0.46 13.91 7.06
C GLY A 424 0.48 13.17 5.72
N ALA A 425 1.67 12.73 5.26
CA ALA A 425 1.81 11.92 4.05
C ALA A 425 1.14 10.54 4.19
N MET A 426 1.21 9.91 5.38
CA MET A 426 0.48 8.67 5.68
C MET A 426 -1.03 8.88 5.64
N VAL A 427 -1.56 9.89 6.33
CA VAL A 427 -2.99 10.24 6.29
C VAL A 427 -3.45 10.47 4.85
N PHE A 428 -2.67 11.24 4.07
CA PHE A 428 -2.97 11.48 2.66
C PHE A 428 -2.93 10.18 1.84
N SER A 429 -1.97 9.29 2.07
CA SER A 429 -1.91 8.01 1.35
C SER A 429 -3.16 7.18 1.62
N TYR A 430 -3.58 7.01 2.87
CA TYR A 430 -4.76 6.22 3.22
C TYR A 430 -6.08 6.87 2.78
N GLY A 431 -6.15 8.21 2.80
CA GLY A 431 -7.31 8.95 2.32
C GLY A 431 -7.43 9.01 0.80
N VAL A 432 -6.33 8.86 0.05
CA VAL A 432 -6.29 9.19 -1.39
C VAL A 432 -5.60 8.12 -2.24
N ILE A 433 -4.33 7.81 -1.97
CA ILE A 433 -3.48 7.01 -2.88
C ILE A 433 -3.73 5.51 -2.72
N PHE A 434 -3.72 5.01 -1.49
CA PHE A 434 -3.86 3.61 -1.12
C PHE A 434 -5.06 3.44 -0.16
N PRO A 435 -6.30 3.58 -0.66
CA PRO A 435 -7.50 3.60 0.14
C PRO A 435 -7.87 2.20 0.64
N VAL A 436 -7.39 1.85 1.83
CA VAL A 436 -7.77 0.61 2.52
C VAL A 436 -9.21 0.74 3.01
N ALA A 437 -10.08 -0.22 2.66
CA ALA A 437 -11.48 -0.24 3.10
C ALA A 437 -11.62 -0.75 4.54
N ARG A 438 -10.89 -0.14 5.46
CA ARG A 438 -10.98 -0.35 6.90
C ARG A 438 -10.72 0.97 7.62
N PRO A 439 -11.57 1.37 8.58
CA PRO A 439 -11.41 2.66 9.23
C PRO A 439 -10.25 2.69 10.23
N GLU A 440 -9.84 1.56 10.80
CA GLU A 440 -8.89 1.51 11.92
C GLU A 440 -7.52 2.12 11.60
N PRO A 441 -6.88 1.83 10.43
CA PRO A 441 -5.60 2.44 10.09
C PRO A 441 -5.67 3.97 9.97
N LEU A 442 -6.72 4.51 9.31
CA LEU A 442 -6.87 5.95 9.14
C LEU A 442 -7.15 6.64 10.48
N ARG A 443 -8.01 6.06 11.32
CA ARG A 443 -8.28 6.55 12.69
C ARG A 443 -7.01 6.54 13.55
N ALA A 444 -6.22 5.46 13.49
CA ALA A 444 -4.97 5.36 14.23
C ALA A 444 -3.94 6.41 13.77
N LEU A 445 -3.87 6.70 12.47
CA LEU A 445 -3.02 7.76 11.93
C LEU A 445 -3.50 9.16 12.35
N ALA A 446 -4.81 9.42 12.32
CA ALA A 446 -5.36 10.69 12.80
C ALA A 446 -5.03 10.93 14.28
N LYS A 447 -5.15 9.89 15.11
CA LYS A 447 -4.76 9.95 16.53
C LYS A 447 -3.27 10.21 16.72
N GLN A 448 -2.40 9.53 15.97
CA GLN A 448 -0.95 9.78 16.00
C GLN A 448 -0.62 11.22 15.59
N LEU A 449 -1.27 11.74 14.53
CA LEU A 449 -1.10 13.11 14.08
C LEU A 449 -1.57 14.13 15.13
N ARG A 450 -2.70 13.86 15.80
CA ARG A 450 -3.20 14.68 16.91
C ARG A 450 -2.16 14.78 18.02
N THR A 451 -1.67 13.65 18.52
CA THR A 451 -0.64 13.63 19.58
C THR A 451 0.61 14.39 19.17
N ALA A 452 1.11 14.18 17.95
CA ALA A 452 2.29 14.90 17.47
C ALA A 452 2.05 16.42 17.34
N LEU A 453 0.86 16.85 16.94
CA LEU A 453 0.51 18.28 16.86
C LEU A 453 0.33 18.90 18.25
N GLU A 454 -0.26 18.17 19.22
CA GLU A 454 -0.35 18.63 20.60
C GLU A 454 1.05 18.86 21.19
N ASP A 455 1.93 17.87 21.07
CA ASP A 455 3.32 17.98 21.55
C ASP A 455 4.06 19.14 20.88
N TYR A 456 3.76 19.40 19.61
CA TYR A 456 4.35 20.50 18.85
C TYR A 456 3.84 21.89 19.29
N VAL A 457 2.51 22.05 19.39
CA VAL A 457 1.86 23.34 19.69
C VAL A 457 2.04 23.73 21.16
N PHE A 458 2.02 22.76 22.07
CA PHE A 458 2.18 23.00 23.51
C PHE A 458 3.65 22.94 23.97
N CYS A 459 4.61 22.83 23.05
CA CYS A 459 6.02 22.92 23.39
C CYS A 459 6.37 24.36 23.83
N PRO A 460 7.00 24.58 25.00
CA PRO A 460 7.27 25.93 25.54
C PRO A 460 8.17 26.82 24.66
N SER A 461 8.77 26.27 23.60
CA SER A 461 9.64 27.02 22.68
C SER A 461 8.90 28.08 21.86
N MET A 462 7.60 27.90 21.60
CA MET A 462 6.80 28.86 20.81
C MET A 462 6.27 30.03 21.64
N ALA A 463 6.43 30.00 22.97
CA ALA A 463 5.95 31.06 23.87
C ALA A 463 6.93 32.26 23.98
N LYS A 464 8.07 32.25 23.28
CA LYS A 464 9.11 33.28 23.43
C LYS A 464 9.17 34.34 22.33
N ASP A 465 8.44 34.20 21.22
CA ASP A 465 8.53 35.15 20.11
C ASP A 465 7.41 36.22 20.07
N ASP A 466 6.41 36.15 20.95
CA ASP A 466 5.23 37.05 20.88
C ASP A 466 5.27 38.26 21.82
N ASP A 467 6.32 38.48 22.63
CA ASP A 467 6.35 39.57 23.64
C ASP A 467 7.49 40.60 23.48
N ALA A 468 8.05 40.75 22.27
CA ALA A 468 9.08 41.75 21.99
C ALA A 468 8.62 42.78 20.95
N THR A 469 7.45 43.38 21.17
CA THR A 469 7.15 44.69 20.56
C THR A 469 6.25 45.49 21.49
N MET A 470 6.85 46.23 22.42
CA MET A 470 6.42 47.54 22.93
C MET A 470 7.27 47.86 24.16
N LEU A 471 8.26 48.75 23.98
CA LEU A 471 8.67 49.84 24.89
C LEU A 471 10.12 50.23 24.55
N GLY A 472 10.26 51.39 23.91
CA GLY A 472 11.55 52.02 23.67
C GLY A 472 12.00 52.91 24.83
N GLU A 473 13.31 53.19 24.80
CA GLU A 473 14.05 54.29 25.46
C GLU A 473 14.31 54.07 26.96
N ASN A 474 15.53 54.08 27.52
CA ASN A 474 16.72 54.87 27.22
C ASN A 474 18.03 54.29 27.82
N GLU A 475 19.13 54.69 27.19
CA GLU A 475 20.47 54.97 27.72
C GLU A 475 21.47 53.87 28.12
N ALA A 476 22.73 54.20 27.79
CA ALA A 476 23.91 53.37 27.74
C ALA A 476 24.69 53.35 29.06
N GLU A 477 25.39 52.25 29.35
CA GLU A 477 26.75 52.33 29.87
C GLU A 477 27.54 51.02 29.66
N GLU A 478 28.81 51.23 29.36
CA GLU A 478 29.87 50.30 28.99
C GLU A 478 30.36 49.47 30.20
N ARG A 479 30.56 48.15 30.05
CA ARG A 479 31.58 47.38 30.79
C ARG A 479 31.88 46.03 30.16
N VAL A 480 33.18 45.81 29.97
CA VAL A 480 33.87 44.61 29.50
C VAL A 480 34.12 43.69 30.71
N ASP A 481 33.81 42.39 30.62
CA ASP A 481 34.75 41.28 30.91
C ASP A 481 34.11 39.88 30.77
N ALA A 482 34.79 39.07 29.95
CA ALA A 482 35.11 37.63 29.99
C ALA A 482 34.13 36.53 30.48
N ASP A 483 33.99 35.54 29.58
CA ASP A 483 33.92 34.08 29.77
C ASP A 483 32.66 33.42 30.34
N ALA A 484 31.88 32.81 29.45
CA ALA A 484 31.27 31.48 29.65
C ALA A 484 30.72 30.95 28.31
N ASP A 485 31.20 29.78 27.90
CA ASP A 485 30.58 28.90 26.91
C ASP A 485 29.08 28.77 27.18
N ALA A 486 28.26 29.46 26.39
CA ALA A 486 26.82 29.28 26.34
C ALA A 486 26.45 28.97 24.90
N ALA A 487 26.02 27.72 24.68
CA ALA A 487 25.49 27.24 23.42
C ALA A 487 24.44 28.24 22.88
N VAL A 488 24.73 28.79 21.71
CA VAL A 488 23.79 29.55 20.90
C VAL A 488 22.55 28.67 20.67
N PRO A 489 21.34 29.06 21.10
CA PRO A 489 20.15 28.39 20.64
C PRO A 489 20.02 28.70 19.15
N THR A 490 20.26 27.70 18.32
CA THR A 490 19.92 27.75 16.90
C THR A 490 18.41 27.97 16.81
N ASN A 491 17.99 29.20 16.52
CA ASN A 491 16.62 29.53 16.12
C ASN A 491 16.32 28.78 14.82
N ALA A 492 15.88 27.53 14.94
CA ALA A 492 15.29 26.81 13.83
C ALA A 492 14.02 27.55 13.40
N PRO A 493 13.83 27.87 12.11
CA PRO A 493 12.62 28.54 11.66
C PRO A 493 11.42 27.66 11.96
N SER A 494 10.41 28.21 12.64
CA SER A 494 9.13 27.53 12.83
C SER A 494 8.49 27.19 11.47
N PRO A 495 7.76 26.08 11.36
CA PRO A 495 7.21 25.60 10.12
C PRO A 495 6.15 26.60 9.67
N PRO A 496 6.03 26.84 8.35
CA PRO A 496 5.05 27.80 7.85
C PRO A 496 3.65 27.46 8.35
N VAL A 497 2.89 28.44 8.83
CA VAL A 497 1.51 28.22 9.33
C VAL A 497 0.62 27.52 8.28
N ALA A 498 0.92 27.70 6.99
CA ALA A 498 0.24 27.00 5.90
C ALA A 498 0.45 25.47 5.93
N PHE A 499 1.63 24.99 6.36
CA PHE A 499 1.93 23.56 6.54
C PHE A 499 1.12 22.99 7.69
N LEU A 500 1.06 23.69 8.82
CA LEU A 500 0.23 23.30 9.97
C LEU A 500 -1.26 23.26 9.60
N LEU A 501 -1.75 24.27 8.86
CA LEU A 501 -3.12 24.28 8.33
C LEU A 501 -3.40 23.08 7.42
N TRP A 502 -2.46 22.70 6.55
CA TRP A 502 -2.60 21.50 5.72
C TRP A 502 -2.76 20.22 6.56
N LEU A 503 -1.92 20.05 7.60
CA LEU A 503 -2.05 18.92 8.52
C LEU A 503 -3.39 18.91 9.27
N ALA A 504 -3.85 20.07 9.74
CA ALA A 504 -5.14 20.17 10.43
C ALA A 504 -6.32 19.82 9.50
N VAL A 505 -6.27 20.25 8.24
CA VAL A 505 -7.30 19.92 7.24
C VAL A 505 -7.32 18.42 6.93
N LEU A 506 -6.15 17.80 6.75
CA LEU A 506 -6.05 16.35 6.57
C LEU A 506 -6.54 15.59 7.80
N GLY A 507 -6.13 16.03 9.00
CA GLY A 507 -6.57 15.46 10.27
C GLY A 507 -8.08 15.53 10.42
N ALA A 508 -8.69 16.70 10.21
CA ALA A 508 -10.14 16.90 10.29
C ALA A 508 -10.92 16.00 9.33
N MET A 509 -10.41 15.81 8.10
CA MET A 509 -11.01 14.87 7.16
C MET A 509 -10.84 13.42 7.64
N ALA A 510 -9.65 13.02 8.11
CA ALA A 510 -9.39 11.67 8.58
C ALA A 510 -10.18 11.29 9.85
N SER A 511 -10.45 12.28 10.71
CA SER A 511 -11.14 12.13 11.99
C SER A 511 -12.65 12.42 11.92
N LYS A 512 -13.23 12.46 10.71
CA LYS A 512 -14.67 12.68 10.55
C LYS A 512 -15.46 11.62 11.32
N ASN A 513 -16.43 12.06 12.13
CA ASN A 513 -17.23 11.22 13.01
C ASN A 513 -16.42 10.46 14.09
N THR A 514 -15.29 11.02 14.52
CA THR A 514 -14.48 10.48 15.64
C THR A 514 -14.27 11.56 16.71
N ASP A 515 -13.89 11.14 17.91
CA ASP A 515 -13.64 12.03 19.05
C ASP A 515 -12.46 12.99 18.81
N ASP A 516 -11.57 12.67 17.86
CA ASP A 516 -10.43 13.52 17.50
C ASP A 516 -10.84 14.71 16.58
N GLY A 517 -12.03 14.67 15.97
CA GLY A 517 -12.52 15.68 15.03
C GLY A 517 -12.53 17.11 15.54
N PRO A 518 -13.10 17.39 16.73
CA PRO A 518 -13.15 18.75 17.29
C PRO A 518 -11.77 19.39 17.47
N PHE A 519 -10.75 18.61 17.83
CA PHE A 519 -9.38 19.10 17.97
C PHE A 519 -8.86 19.70 16.66
N PHE A 520 -8.98 18.94 15.55
CA PHE A 520 -8.52 19.41 14.26
C PHE A 520 -9.34 20.59 13.73
N LEU A 521 -10.66 20.59 13.96
CA LEU A 521 -11.52 21.72 13.56
C LEU A 521 -11.10 23.03 14.24
N ASN A 522 -10.74 22.99 15.52
CA ASN A 522 -10.22 24.15 16.25
C ASN A 522 -8.92 24.66 15.61
N LEU A 523 -7.97 23.75 15.30
CA LEU A 523 -6.72 24.11 14.62
C LEU A 523 -6.94 24.71 13.22
N VAL A 524 -7.85 24.12 12.43
CA VAL A 524 -8.22 24.67 11.11
C VAL A 524 -8.77 26.09 11.28
N SER A 525 -9.66 26.33 12.25
CA SER A 525 -10.22 27.67 12.53
C SER A 525 -9.11 28.66 12.89
N THR A 526 -8.27 28.31 13.87
CA THR A 526 -7.18 29.15 14.40
C THR A 526 -6.20 29.54 13.30
N TRP A 527 -5.67 28.57 12.54
CA TRP A 527 -4.67 28.84 11.51
C TRP A 527 -5.25 29.45 10.24
N SER A 528 -6.52 29.19 9.92
CA SER A 528 -7.20 29.92 8.84
C SER A 528 -7.34 31.40 9.16
N THR A 529 -7.69 31.74 10.41
CA THR A 529 -7.80 33.13 10.87
C THR A 529 -6.43 33.81 10.87
N ARG A 530 -5.38 33.14 11.38
CA ARG A 530 -4.00 33.66 11.37
C ARG A 530 -3.47 33.95 9.96
N LEU A 531 -3.87 33.15 8.97
CA LEU A 531 -3.50 33.34 7.55
C LEU A 531 -4.45 34.26 6.77
N GLY A 532 -5.48 34.84 7.40
CA GLY A 532 -6.47 35.68 6.74
C GLY A 532 -7.29 34.94 5.66
N VAL A 533 -7.44 33.62 5.80
CA VAL A 533 -8.19 32.80 4.85
C VAL A 533 -9.68 32.98 5.15
N VAL A 534 -10.37 33.74 4.31
CA VAL A 534 -11.80 34.06 4.45
C VAL A 534 -12.70 33.37 3.42
N ARG A 535 -12.11 32.75 2.39
CA ARG A 535 -12.83 32.05 1.32
C ARG A 535 -12.25 30.66 1.11
N PHE A 536 -13.13 29.69 0.86
CA PHE A 536 -12.73 28.31 0.54
C PHE A 536 -11.78 28.23 -0.66
N ALA A 537 -11.99 29.07 -1.69
CA ALA A 537 -11.09 29.13 -2.85
C ALA A 537 -9.63 29.45 -2.47
N ARG A 538 -9.42 30.29 -1.44
CA ARG A 538 -8.08 30.61 -0.93
C ARG A 538 -7.50 29.45 -0.12
N LEU A 539 -8.32 28.80 0.72
CA LEU A 539 -7.91 27.58 1.43
C LEU A 539 -7.43 26.52 0.44
N ARG A 540 -8.25 26.21 -0.57
CA ARG A 540 -7.93 25.25 -1.63
C ARG A 540 -6.63 25.60 -2.37
N ALA A 541 -6.43 26.87 -2.71
CA ALA A 541 -5.20 27.33 -3.35
C ALA A 541 -3.95 27.09 -2.47
N LEU A 542 -4.07 27.27 -1.16
CA LEU A 542 -2.99 26.96 -0.22
C LEU A 542 -2.74 25.45 -0.12
N MET A 543 -3.79 24.64 0.00
CA MET A 543 -3.65 23.18 0.12
C MET A 543 -2.96 22.56 -1.11
N ARG A 544 -3.20 23.09 -2.30
CA ARG A 544 -2.53 22.68 -3.55
C ARG A 544 -1.01 22.86 -3.54
N SER A 545 -0.46 23.67 -2.64
CA SER A 545 1.00 23.79 -2.48
C SER A 545 1.64 22.57 -1.80
N PHE A 546 0.85 21.68 -1.17
CA PHE A 546 1.28 20.47 -0.47
C PHE A 546 0.87 19.20 -1.27
N LEU A 547 0.54 18.10 -0.59
CA LEU A 547 -0.12 16.94 -1.20
C LEU A 547 -1.63 17.21 -1.22
N TRP A 548 -2.20 17.27 -2.43
CA TRP A 548 -3.62 17.51 -2.65
C TRP A 548 -4.10 16.88 -3.95
N LEU A 549 -5.25 16.21 -3.91
CA LEU A 549 -5.98 15.76 -5.10
C LEU A 549 -7.41 16.28 -5.01
N GLU A 550 -7.77 17.22 -5.88
CA GLU A 550 -9.03 17.97 -5.79
C GLU A 550 -10.26 17.07 -5.72
N ARG A 551 -10.33 16.08 -6.61
CA ARG A 551 -11.45 15.15 -6.69
C ARG A 551 -11.63 14.31 -5.43
N ALA A 552 -10.54 14.08 -4.68
CA ALA A 552 -10.56 13.30 -3.46
C ALA A 552 -10.70 14.14 -2.18
N CYS A 553 -10.21 15.38 -2.19
CA CYS A 553 -10.11 16.18 -0.98
C CYS A 553 -11.14 17.31 -0.90
N ASP A 554 -11.57 17.90 -2.03
CA ASP A 554 -12.31 19.17 -2.00
C ASP A 554 -13.68 19.04 -1.32
N LYS A 555 -14.41 17.93 -1.54
CA LYS A 555 -15.72 17.70 -0.93
C LYS A 555 -15.60 17.62 0.60
N GLY A 556 -14.65 16.86 1.11
CA GLY A 556 -14.37 16.75 2.55
C GLY A 556 -13.89 18.06 3.16
N ALA A 557 -12.94 18.71 2.50
CA ALA A 557 -12.38 19.98 2.94
C ALA A 557 -13.43 21.11 2.95
N PHE A 558 -14.35 21.10 1.99
CA PHE A 558 -15.49 22.01 2.00
C PHE A 558 -16.42 21.74 3.18
N GLY A 559 -16.68 20.47 3.51
CA GLY A 559 -17.41 20.08 4.72
C GLY A 559 -16.75 20.65 5.98
N VAL A 560 -15.45 20.43 6.15
CA VAL A 560 -14.63 21.01 7.24
C VAL A 560 -14.76 22.53 7.28
N TRP A 561 -14.62 23.20 6.12
CA TRP A 561 -14.74 24.66 6.00
C TRP A 561 -16.12 25.19 6.41
N THR A 562 -17.19 24.49 6.04
CA THR A 562 -18.55 24.88 6.43
C THR A 562 -18.80 24.72 7.94
N THR A 563 -18.28 23.65 8.55
CA THR A 563 -18.42 23.40 9.99
C THR A 563 -17.76 24.51 10.82
N ILE A 564 -16.53 24.90 10.48
CA ILE A 564 -15.84 25.98 11.22
C ILE A 564 -16.49 27.35 11.02
N ARG A 565 -17.20 27.59 9.91
CA ARG A 565 -17.86 28.87 9.64
C ARG A 565 -19.25 28.96 10.27
N ALA A 566 -19.95 27.83 10.40
CA ALA A 566 -21.20 27.76 11.15
C ALA A 566 -20.97 28.03 12.64
N GLY A 567 -19.92 27.44 13.23
CA GLY A 567 -19.59 27.65 14.65
C GLY A 567 -19.04 29.04 15.02
N ILE A 568 -18.78 29.93 14.05
CA ILE A 568 -18.37 31.33 14.29
C ILE A 568 -19.58 32.26 14.45
N VAL A 569 -20.79 31.81 14.09
CA VAL A 569 -22.01 32.64 14.14
C VAL A 569 -22.77 32.50 15.46
N ASP A 570 -22.44 31.51 16.31
CA ASP A 570 -23.17 31.24 17.57
C ASP A 570 -22.52 31.86 18.84
N ASP A 571 -21.41 32.61 18.71
CA ASP A 571 -20.67 33.20 19.87
C ASP A 571 -20.89 34.72 20.06
N ASP A 572 -21.82 35.35 19.32
CA ASP A 572 -22.17 36.77 19.49
C ASP A 572 -23.68 36.98 19.49
N ASP A 573 -24.35 36.45 20.52
CA ASP A 573 -25.58 37.05 21.08
C ASP A 573 -25.89 36.42 22.45
N GLY A 574 -25.26 37.00 23.48
CA GLY A 574 -25.74 36.92 24.85
C GLY A 574 -26.74 38.05 25.11
N ASP A 575 -27.95 37.65 25.52
CA ASP A 575 -28.99 38.42 26.22
C ASP A 575 -29.62 39.65 25.53
N ASP A 576 -30.86 39.47 25.03
CA ASP A 576 -32.03 40.07 25.72
C ASP A 576 -33.36 39.32 25.37
N ASN A 577 -33.79 38.48 26.31
CA ASN A 577 -35.14 38.35 26.87
C ASN A 577 -36.42 38.34 25.96
N GLY A 578 -37.22 37.27 26.11
CA GLY A 578 -38.65 37.28 25.75
C GLY A 578 -39.26 35.91 25.43
N GLY A 579 -39.49 35.06 26.44
CA GLY A 579 -40.12 33.75 26.26
C GLY A 579 -41.61 33.80 25.93
N VAL A 580 -42.15 32.70 25.35
CA VAL A 580 -43.42 32.04 25.73
C VAL A 580 -43.46 30.59 25.16
N ALA A 581 -43.46 29.64 26.11
CA ALA A 581 -44.21 28.38 26.23
C ALA A 581 -44.39 27.39 25.05
N SER A 582 -43.87 26.18 25.32
CA SER A 582 -44.24 24.87 24.78
C SER A 582 -45.74 24.50 24.93
N ARG A 583 -46.28 23.83 23.91
CA ARG A 583 -47.46 22.94 23.90
C ARG A 583 -47.33 22.08 22.64
N GLY A 584 -47.51 20.77 22.59
CA GLY A 584 -47.93 19.75 23.54
C GLY A 584 -48.09 18.45 22.75
N LEU A 585 -47.68 17.33 23.34
CA LEU A 585 -47.88 15.97 22.83
C LEU A 585 -49.38 15.63 22.78
N GLY A 586 -49.78 14.89 21.73
CA GLY A 586 -51.06 14.18 21.64
C GLY A 586 -50.83 12.75 21.16
N LEU A 587 -50.83 11.81 22.11
CA LEU A 587 -50.93 10.37 21.92
C LEU A 587 -52.41 9.99 21.78
N GLU A 588 -52.76 9.14 20.81
CA GLU A 588 -53.87 8.20 20.97
C GLU A 588 -53.42 6.77 20.63
N LYS A 589 -53.74 5.88 21.58
CA LYS A 589 -53.55 4.43 21.57
C LYS A 589 -54.63 3.73 20.74
N ALA A 590 -54.32 2.56 20.20
CA ALA A 590 -55.27 1.45 20.16
C ALA A 590 -54.55 0.14 20.51
N ASP A 591 -54.94 -0.42 21.65
CA ASP A 591 -54.59 -1.76 22.15
C ASP A 591 -55.26 -2.87 21.32
N GLY A 592 -54.64 -4.05 21.29
CA GLY A 592 -55.23 -5.26 20.69
C GLY A 592 -54.32 -6.49 20.71
N ARG A 593 -53.91 -6.95 21.90
CA ARG A 593 -53.30 -8.28 22.17
C ARG A 593 -54.40 -9.38 22.16
N PRO A 594 -54.11 -10.70 21.97
CA PRO A 594 -53.38 -11.47 22.99
C PRO A 594 -52.48 -12.67 22.55
N ASN A 595 -51.41 -12.86 23.34
CA ASN A 595 -50.81 -14.09 23.93
C ASN A 595 -50.80 -15.42 23.12
N ALA A 596 -49.63 -15.93 22.70
CA ALA A 596 -48.73 -16.89 23.41
C ALA A 596 -48.85 -18.32 22.82
N PRO A 597 -47.89 -19.28 22.97
CA PRO A 597 -46.65 -19.25 23.76
C PRO A 597 -45.36 -19.55 22.97
N LEU A 598 -44.24 -19.17 23.61
CA LEU A 598 -42.90 -19.69 23.36
C LEU A 598 -42.90 -21.22 23.51
N LEU A 599 -42.56 -21.92 22.44
CA LEU A 599 -42.07 -23.29 22.50
C LEU A 599 -40.58 -23.25 22.25
N GLU A 600 -39.83 -23.50 23.32
CA GLU A 600 -38.50 -24.09 23.25
C GLU A 600 -38.59 -25.35 22.39
N GLN A 601 -37.94 -25.33 21.23
CA GLN A 601 -37.43 -26.54 20.60
C GLN A 601 -35.95 -26.37 20.33
N GLN A 602 -35.20 -26.83 21.33
CA GLN A 602 -33.94 -27.53 21.16
C GLN A 602 -34.02 -28.44 19.92
N LYS A 603 -33.23 -28.10 18.90
CA LYS A 603 -32.77 -29.06 17.91
C LYS A 603 -31.28 -28.84 17.68
N ASP A 604 -30.54 -29.78 18.25
CA ASP A 604 -29.18 -30.14 17.90
C ASP A 604 -29.02 -30.25 16.37
N GLY A 605 -27.89 -29.77 15.86
CA GLY A 605 -27.60 -29.87 14.42
C GLY A 605 -26.31 -29.18 13.98
N VAL A 606 -25.18 -29.83 14.26
CA VAL A 606 -23.87 -29.65 13.59
C VAL A 606 -23.11 -28.35 13.90
N GLY A 607 -22.98 -28.04 15.18
CA GLY A 607 -21.80 -27.33 15.70
C GLY A 607 -20.64 -28.31 15.87
N GLY A 608 -19.95 -28.65 14.78
CA GLY A 608 -18.90 -29.66 14.87
C GLY A 608 -18.07 -29.79 13.60
N SER A 609 -17.18 -28.82 13.33
CA SER A 609 -15.89 -29.05 12.65
C SER A 609 -15.03 -27.78 12.56
N LEU A 610 -14.89 -27.02 13.64
CA LEU A 610 -13.92 -25.89 13.71
C LEU A 610 -12.93 -26.03 14.86
N HIS A 611 -13.05 -27.09 15.66
CA HIS A 611 -12.11 -27.39 16.76
C HIS A 611 -11.05 -28.43 16.40
N LEU A 612 -11.16 -29.11 15.25
CA LEU A 612 -10.26 -30.21 14.86
C LEU A 612 -9.00 -29.76 14.08
N MET A 613 -8.94 -28.51 13.60
CA MET A 613 -7.78 -27.99 12.85
C MET A 613 -6.74 -27.26 13.74
N SER A 614 -7.04 -27.07 15.02
CA SER A 614 -6.08 -26.57 16.03
C SER A 614 -5.05 -27.63 16.44
N LEU A 615 -5.36 -28.92 16.24
CA LEU A 615 -4.55 -30.05 16.72
C LEU A 615 -3.55 -30.62 15.70
N ILE A 616 -3.47 -30.06 14.49
CA ILE A 616 -2.61 -30.59 13.40
C ILE A 616 -1.33 -29.74 13.21
N CYS A 617 -1.17 -28.63 13.93
CA CYS A 617 0.04 -27.80 13.93
C CYS A 617 0.94 -28.01 15.16
N ALA A 618 0.70 -29.07 15.93
CA ALA A 618 1.60 -29.56 16.97
C ALA A 618 2.10 -30.95 16.57
N GLY A 619 3.03 -30.98 15.62
CA GLY A 619 3.71 -32.17 15.11
C GLY A 619 4.97 -31.75 14.38
#